data_AF-U6DPF5-F1
#
_entry.id   AF-U6DPF5-F1
#
_cell.length_a   1.000
_cell.length_b   1.000
_cell.length_c   1.000
_cell.angle_alpha   90.00
_cell.angle_beta   90.00
_cell.angle_gamma   90.00
#
_symmetry.space_group_name_H-M   'P 1'
#
loop_
_entity.id
_entity.type
_entity.pdbx_description
1 polymer ?
#
loop_
_entity_poly.entity_id
_entity_poly.type
_entity_poly.pdbx_seq_one_letter_code
_entity_poly.pdbx_strand_id
1 'polypeptide(L)'
;GLPVRSVDFNRGTDNITVRQGDTAILRCVVEDKNSKVAWLNRSGIIFAGHDKWSLDPRVELEKRHSLEYSLRIQKVDVYDEGSYTCSVQTQHEPKTSQVYLIVQVPPKISNISSDVTVNEGSNVTLVCMANGRPEPVITWRHLTPTGREFEGEEEYLEILGITREQSGKYECKAANEVSSADVRQVKVTVNYPPTITESKSNEATTGRKASLKCEASAVPAPDFEWYRDDTRINSANGLEIKSTEGQSSLTVTNVTEEHYGNYTCVAANNLGVTNASLVLF
;
A
#
# COMPACT_ATOMS: atom_id res chain seq x y z
N GLY A 1 -20.87 2.79 20.11
CA GLY A 1 -22.13 3.00 19.37
C GLY A 1 -21.80 3.49 17.98
N LEU A 2 -22.51 3.01 16.95
CA LEU A 2 -22.32 3.50 15.58
C LEU A 2 -22.76 4.98 15.48
N PRO A 3 -22.10 5.80 14.67
CA PRO A 3 -22.48 7.20 14.49
C PRO A 3 -23.86 7.31 13.81
N VAL A 4 -24.65 8.28 14.26
CA VAL A 4 -26.01 8.54 13.74
C VAL A 4 -25.98 9.83 12.93
N ARG A 5 -26.46 9.80 11.69
CA ARG A 5 -26.61 10.99 10.83
C ARG A 5 -28.08 11.28 10.55
N SER A 6 -28.46 12.56 10.52
CA SER A 6 -29.84 12.99 10.33
C SER A 6 -29.97 14.37 9.68
N VAL A 7 -31.07 14.60 8.95
CA VAL A 7 -31.37 15.85 8.22
C VAL A 7 -32.77 16.36 8.58
N ASP A 8 -33.01 17.68 8.52
CA ASP A 8 -34.27 18.33 8.93
C ASP A 8 -35.03 18.94 7.73
N PHE A 9 -36.36 18.94 7.80
CA PHE A 9 -37.27 19.12 6.66
C PHE A 9 -37.59 20.54 6.24
N ASN A 10 -37.32 21.51 7.09
CA ASN A 10 -37.60 22.92 6.77
C ASN A 10 -36.55 23.57 5.85
N ARG A 11 -35.59 22.82 5.29
CA ARG A 11 -34.44 23.37 4.57
C ARG A 11 -34.28 23.00 3.09
N GLY A 12 -35.18 22.18 2.53
CA GLY A 12 -35.11 21.79 1.12
C GLY A 12 -34.34 20.48 0.89
N THR A 13 -34.21 20.09 -0.38
CA THR A 13 -33.69 18.79 -0.84
C THR A 13 -32.22 18.58 -0.46
N ASP A 14 -31.99 18.10 0.76
CA ASP A 14 -30.67 17.82 1.29
C ASP A 14 -30.31 16.35 1.03
N ASN A 15 -29.14 16.11 0.44
CA ASN A 15 -28.59 14.76 0.36
C ASN A 15 -28.11 14.34 1.76
N ILE A 16 -28.40 13.11 2.17
CA ILE A 16 -27.85 12.53 3.40
C ILE A 16 -26.80 11.50 3.05
N THR A 17 -25.57 11.73 3.49
CA THR A 17 -24.45 10.81 3.25
C THR A 17 -24.17 9.97 4.48
N VAL A 18 -24.25 8.65 4.34
CA VAL A 18 -24.07 7.68 5.44
C VAL A 18 -23.08 6.60 5.03
N ARG A 19 -22.22 6.17 5.95
CA ARG A 19 -21.27 5.09 5.68
C ARG A 19 -21.98 3.73 5.74
N GLN A 20 -21.60 2.81 4.86
CA GLN A 20 -22.12 1.44 4.88
C GLN A 20 -21.95 0.81 6.28
N GLY A 21 -23.00 0.18 6.78
CA GLY A 21 -23.07 -0.44 8.10
C GLY A 21 -23.56 0.50 9.22
N ASP A 22 -23.53 1.83 9.01
CA ASP A 22 -24.06 2.80 9.98
C ASP A 22 -25.59 2.88 9.91
N THR A 23 -26.19 3.79 10.69
CA THR A 23 -27.64 4.03 10.69
C THR A 23 -27.95 5.37 10.03
N ALA A 24 -28.87 5.37 9.07
CA ALA A 24 -29.45 6.58 8.50
C ALA A 24 -30.74 6.95 9.25
N ILE A 25 -30.92 8.25 9.55
CA ILE A 25 -32.21 8.79 10.02
C ILE A 25 -32.66 9.86 9.04
N LEU A 26 -33.73 9.56 8.30
CA LEU A 26 -34.39 10.49 7.41
C LEU A 26 -35.51 11.16 8.21
N ARG A 27 -35.32 12.40 8.67
CA ARG A 27 -36.34 12.97 9.55
C ARG A 27 -37.53 13.45 8.78
N CYS A 28 -38.74 13.23 9.31
CA CYS A 28 -39.94 13.84 8.77
C CYS A 28 -40.78 14.51 9.85
N VAL A 29 -40.94 15.82 9.79
CA VAL A 29 -41.70 16.60 10.77
C VAL A 29 -42.93 17.19 10.10
N VAL A 30 -44.11 17.01 10.71
CA VAL A 30 -45.38 17.55 10.22
C VAL A 30 -45.86 18.75 11.03
N GLU A 31 -46.59 19.66 10.39
CA GLU A 31 -47.12 20.89 11.00
C GLU A 31 -48.29 20.61 11.96
N ASP A 32 -49.14 19.63 11.66
CA ASP A 32 -50.36 19.31 12.41
C ASP A 32 -50.51 17.81 12.71
N LYS A 33 -51.10 17.47 13.86
CA LYS A 33 -51.30 16.09 14.33
C LYS A 33 -52.30 15.30 13.48
N ASN A 34 -53.21 15.97 12.76
CA ASN A 34 -54.20 15.29 11.91
C ASN A 34 -53.64 14.95 10.52
N SER A 35 -52.40 15.31 10.22
CA SER A 35 -51.76 15.00 8.95
C SER A 35 -51.52 13.50 8.80
N LYS A 36 -51.79 12.95 7.62
CA LYS A 36 -51.42 11.56 7.29
C LYS A 36 -50.06 11.54 6.63
N VAL A 37 -49.16 10.69 7.11
CA VAL A 37 -47.77 10.65 6.67
C VAL A 37 -47.46 9.29 6.06
N ALA A 38 -46.71 9.25 4.96
CA ALA A 38 -46.17 8.02 4.41
C ALA A 38 -44.71 8.22 4.01
N TRP A 39 -43.89 7.21 4.25
CA TRP A 39 -42.54 7.11 3.70
C TRP A 39 -42.55 6.19 2.50
N LEU A 40 -41.88 6.62 1.44
CA LEU A 40 -41.71 5.86 0.21
C LEU A 40 -40.21 5.73 -0.10
N ASN A 41 -39.80 4.57 -0.59
CA ASN A 41 -38.53 4.38 -1.29
C ASN A 41 -38.84 4.30 -2.77
N ARG A 42 -38.38 5.28 -3.57
CA ARG A 42 -38.80 5.46 -4.96
C ARG A 42 -40.33 5.53 -5.07
N SER A 43 -40.99 4.44 -5.46
CA SER A 43 -42.46 4.34 -5.56
C SER A 43 -43.08 3.34 -4.57
N GLY A 44 -42.27 2.60 -3.82
CA GLY A 44 -42.75 1.61 -2.85
C GLY A 44 -43.01 2.24 -1.49
N ILE A 45 -44.18 2.00 -0.91
CA ILE A 45 -44.52 2.46 0.44
C ILE A 45 -43.72 1.63 1.45
N ILE A 46 -42.99 2.32 2.34
CA ILE A 46 -42.25 1.72 3.45
C ILE A 46 -43.12 1.75 4.71
N PHE A 47 -43.68 2.91 5.01
CA PHE A 47 -44.60 3.15 6.12
C PHE A 47 -45.74 4.02 5.66
N ALA A 48 -46.95 3.73 6.15
CA ALA A 48 -48.12 4.62 6.07
C ALA A 48 -48.63 4.85 7.49
N GLY A 49 -48.36 6.03 8.04
CA GLY A 49 -48.55 6.32 9.46
C GLY A 49 -47.67 5.42 10.31
N HIS A 50 -48.31 4.54 11.08
CA HIS A 50 -47.64 3.54 11.93
C HIS A 50 -47.58 2.16 11.29
N ASP A 51 -48.26 1.95 10.16
CA ASP A 51 -48.32 0.66 9.49
C ASP A 51 -47.06 0.47 8.66
N LYS A 52 -46.31 -0.59 8.96
CA LYS A 52 -45.10 -0.97 8.21
C LYS A 52 -45.50 -1.81 6.99
N TRP A 53 -45.20 -1.29 5.81
CA TRP A 53 -45.42 -1.96 4.52
C TRP A 53 -44.17 -2.66 4.01
N SER A 54 -42.99 -2.14 4.35
CA SER A 54 -41.72 -2.78 4.01
C SER A 54 -41.50 -4.08 4.80
N LEU A 55 -41.07 -5.13 4.11
CA LEU A 55 -40.63 -6.39 4.74
C LEU A 55 -39.22 -6.31 5.32
N ASP A 56 -38.49 -5.22 5.07
CA ASP A 56 -37.11 -5.06 5.56
C ASP A 56 -37.10 -4.83 7.08
N PRO A 57 -36.55 -5.75 7.89
CA PRO A 57 -36.52 -5.61 9.34
C PRO A 57 -35.62 -4.46 9.82
N ARG A 58 -34.68 -4.00 8.98
CA ARG A 58 -33.74 -2.91 9.32
C ARG A 58 -34.40 -1.54 9.38
N VAL A 59 -35.59 -1.42 8.77
CA VAL A 59 -36.28 -0.15 8.61
C VAL A 59 -37.34 0.00 9.70
N GLU A 60 -37.22 1.08 10.48
CA GLU A 60 -38.06 1.37 11.64
C GLU A 60 -38.55 2.81 11.58
N LEU A 61 -39.72 3.07 12.16
CA LEU A 61 -40.19 4.44 12.36
C LEU A 61 -39.64 4.95 13.70
N GLU A 62 -38.85 6.01 13.67
CA GLU A 62 -38.34 6.70 14.85
C GLU A 62 -39.23 7.92 15.15
N LYS A 63 -39.96 7.85 16.28
CA LYS A 63 -40.87 8.91 16.74
C LYS A 63 -40.35 9.46 18.07
N ARG A 64 -39.65 10.61 18.03
CA ARG A 64 -39.20 11.28 19.26
C ARG A 64 -40.29 12.15 19.87
N HIS A 65 -41.18 12.71 19.04
CA HIS A 65 -42.32 13.52 19.45
C HIS A 65 -43.56 13.28 18.56
N SER A 66 -44.74 13.78 18.96
CA SER A 66 -46.01 13.48 18.27
C SER A 66 -46.09 13.92 16.80
N LEU A 67 -45.24 14.85 16.39
CA LEU A 67 -45.20 15.45 15.05
C LEU A 67 -44.01 14.94 14.21
N GLU A 68 -43.18 14.03 14.75
CA GLU A 68 -42.02 13.49 14.05
C GLU A 68 -42.28 12.04 13.63
N TYR A 69 -42.10 11.78 12.34
CA TYR A 69 -42.26 10.51 11.65
C TYR A 69 -40.95 10.15 10.95
N SER A 70 -39.84 10.12 11.67
CA SER A 70 -38.52 9.92 11.05
C SER A 70 -38.33 8.46 10.64
N LEU A 71 -37.77 8.22 9.45
CA LEU A 71 -37.41 6.87 9.00
C LEU A 71 -36.00 6.54 9.48
N ARG A 72 -35.86 5.45 10.23
CA ARG A 72 -34.58 4.91 10.67
C ARG A 72 -34.24 3.68 9.84
N ILE A 73 -33.08 3.68 9.20
CA ILE A 73 -32.55 2.54 8.44
C ILE A 73 -31.27 2.10 9.14
N GLN A 74 -31.33 0.95 9.81
CA GLN A 74 -30.17 0.38 10.51
C GLN A 74 -29.30 -0.43 9.53
N LYS A 75 -27.98 -0.50 9.78
CA LYS A 75 -27.05 -1.29 8.95
C LYS A 75 -27.24 -0.98 7.46
N VAL A 76 -27.10 0.29 7.12
CA VAL A 76 -27.26 0.80 5.75
C VAL A 76 -26.36 0.00 4.81
N ASP A 77 -26.93 -0.47 3.70
CA ASP A 77 -26.23 -1.18 2.65
C ASP A 77 -26.19 -0.33 1.37
N VAL A 78 -25.28 -0.64 0.45
CA VAL A 78 -25.14 0.08 -0.82
C VAL A 78 -26.42 0.08 -1.66
N TYR A 79 -27.28 -0.93 -1.52
CA TYR A 79 -28.56 -0.99 -2.22
C TYR A 79 -29.65 -0.08 -1.62
N ASP A 80 -29.42 0.48 -0.43
CA ASP A 80 -30.31 1.47 0.17
C ASP A 80 -30.12 2.86 -0.46
N GLU A 81 -29.07 3.06 -1.26
CA GLU A 81 -28.84 4.33 -1.95
C GLU A 81 -30.01 4.70 -2.88
N GLY A 82 -30.47 5.95 -2.75
CA GLY A 82 -31.52 6.48 -3.60
C GLY A 82 -32.43 7.49 -2.93
N SER A 83 -33.49 7.82 -3.65
CA SER A 83 -34.50 8.77 -3.22
C SER A 83 -35.51 8.15 -2.28
N TYR A 84 -35.67 8.77 -1.11
CA TYR A 84 -36.75 8.52 -0.17
C TYR A 84 -37.67 9.74 -0.12
N THR A 85 -38.97 9.50 -0.08
CA THR A 85 -39.98 10.56 -0.08
C THR A 85 -40.83 10.45 1.17
N CYS A 86 -40.91 11.53 1.97
CA CYS A 86 -41.98 11.68 2.94
C CYS A 86 -43.14 12.41 2.28
N SER A 87 -44.25 11.72 2.12
CA SER A 87 -45.50 12.26 1.59
C SER A 87 -46.45 12.55 2.74
N VAL A 88 -46.92 13.79 2.83
CA VAL A 88 -47.77 14.27 3.91
C VAL A 88 -49.07 14.81 3.31
N GLN A 89 -50.19 14.19 3.65
CA GLN A 89 -51.51 14.75 3.35
C GLN A 89 -51.92 15.70 4.47
N THR A 90 -51.96 17.00 4.18
CA THR A 90 -52.48 18.02 5.10
C THR A 90 -53.98 18.23 4.90
N GLN A 91 -54.59 19.08 5.73
CA GLN A 91 -56.01 19.47 5.61
C GLN A 91 -56.30 20.30 4.34
N HIS A 92 -55.29 20.95 3.77
CA HIS A 92 -55.43 21.81 2.60
C HIS A 92 -54.93 21.14 1.32
N GLU A 93 -53.69 20.65 1.35
CA GLU A 93 -53.02 20.08 0.17
C GLU A 93 -52.00 18.99 0.54
N PRO A 94 -51.71 18.04 -0.36
CA PRO A 94 -50.60 17.12 -0.19
C PRO A 94 -49.26 17.87 -0.35
N LYS A 95 -48.35 17.64 0.59
CA LYS A 95 -46.96 18.11 0.55
C LYS A 95 -46.03 16.89 0.46
N THR A 96 -44.97 16.98 -0.33
CA THR A 96 -43.95 15.92 -0.42
C THR A 96 -42.57 16.51 -0.21
N SER A 97 -41.73 15.80 0.53
CA SER A 97 -40.30 16.11 0.67
C SER A 97 -39.49 14.90 0.25
N GLN A 98 -38.42 15.13 -0.53
CA GLN A 98 -37.54 14.10 -1.05
C GLN A 98 -36.13 14.30 -0.49
N VAL A 99 -35.53 13.21 -0.01
CA VAL A 99 -34.16 13.13 0.47
C VAL A 99 -33.44 12.05 -0.32
N TYR A 100 -32.23 12.34 -0.80
CA TYR A 100 -31.40 11.33 -1.45
C TYR A 100 -30.40 10.78 -0.44
N LEU A 101 -30.51 9.49 -0.12
CA LEU A 101 -29.54 8.77 0.71
C LEU A 101 -28.36 8.38 -0.18
N ILE A 102 -27.17 8.88 0.13
CA ILE A 102 -25.88 8.53 -0.50
C ILE A 102 -25.15 7.57 0.43
N VAL A 103 -24.72 6.41 -0.09
CA VAL A 103 -24.02 5.41 0.72
C VAL A 103 -22.53 5.42 0.39
N GLN A 104 -21.73 5.81 1.39
CA GLN A 104 -20.27 5.85 1.27
C GLN A 104 -19.64 4.55 1.77
N VAL A 105 -18.63 4.08 1.04
CA VAL A 105 -17.84 2.88 1.37
C VAL A 105 -16.37 3.31 1.49
N PRO A 106 -15.71 3.03 2.63
CA PRO A 106 -14.29 3.26 2.82
C PRO A 106 -13.44 2.59 1.72
N PRO A 107 -12.26 3.14 1.40
CA PRO A 107 -11.38 2.52 0.43
C PRO A 107 -10.79 1.24 1.05
N LYS A 108 -10.71 0.18 0.25
CA LYS A 108 -10.10 -1.09 0.66
C LYS A 108 -9.40 -1.75 -0.51
N ILE A 109 -8.09 -1.97 -0.37
CA ILE A 109 -7.29 -2.67 -1.38
C ILE A 109 -7.75 -4.13 -1.42
N SER A 110 -8.26 -4.54 -2.57
CA SER A 110 -8.83 -5.86 -2.84
C SER A 110 -7.78 -6.80 -3.43
N ASN A 111 -6.88 -6.27 -4.26
CA ASN A 111 -5.79 -7.01 -4.89
C ASN A 111 -4.53 -6.14 -4.97
N ILE A 112 -3.38 -6.74 -4.72
CA ILE A 112 -2.06 -6.14 -4.93
C ILE A 112 -1.08 -7.21 -5.40
N SER A 113 -0.17 -6.86 -6.31
CA SER A 113 0.92 -7.74 -6.74
C SER A 113 1.69 -8.32 -5.55
N SER A 114 2.10 -9.58 -5.67
CA SER A 114 3.04 -10.21 -4.75
C SER A 114 4.46 -9.71 -4.96
N ASP A 115 5.33 -9.95 -3.97
CA ASP A 115 6.76 -9.67 -4.09
C ASP A 115 7.34 -10.31 -5.36
N VAL A 116 8.19 -9.55 -6.05
CA VAL A 116 8.76 -9.94 -7.35
C VAL A 116 10.28 -9.80 -7.32
N THR A 117 10.96 -10.74 -7.98
CA THR A 117 12.41 -10.70 -8.20
C THR A 117 12.68 -10.74 -9.69
N VAL A 118 13.41 -9.76 -10.21
CA VAL A 118 13.73 -9.62 -11.64
C VAL A 118 15.18 -9.24 -11.84
N ASN A 119 15.72 -9.44 -13.04
CA ASN A 119 17.06 -8.97 -13.37
C ASN A 119 17.03 -7.49 -13.78
N GLU A 120 18.12 -6.77 -13.52
CA GLU A 120 18.32 -5.38 -13.97
C GLU A 120 18.05 -5.24 -15.49
N GLY A 121 17.34 -4.18 -15.87
CA GLY A 121 16.89 -3.93 -17.24
C GLY A 121 15.57 -4.63 -17.62
N SER A 122 14.97 -5.44 -16.75
CA SER A 122 13.65 -6.03 -17.00
C SER A 122 12.53 -4.98 -16.89
N ASN A 123 11.41 -5.21 -17.58
CA ASN A 123 10.19 -4.43 -17.36
C ASN A 123 9.36 -5.08 -16.25
N VAL A 124 8.79 -4.27 -15.36
CA VAL A 124 7.96 -4.70 -14.23
C VAL A 124 6.63 -3.95 -14.26
N THR A 125 5.52 -4.67 -14.08
CA THR A 125 4.20 -4.08 -13.88
C THR A 125 3.68 -4.50 -12.51
N LEU A 126 3.46 -3.54 -11.62
CA LEU A 126 2.80 -3.75 -10.34
C LEU A 126 1.33 -3.36 -10.46
N VAL A 127 0.47 -4.11 -9.79
CA VAL A 127 -0.99 -3.96 -9.85
C VAL A 127 -1.51 -3.70 -8.44
N CYS A 128 -2.42 -2.75 -8.30
CA CYS A 128 -3.16 -2.48 -7.08
C CYS A 128 -4.58 -2.06 -7.41
N MET A 129 -5.54 -2.87 -6.97
CA MET A 129 -6.97 -2.63 -7.15
C MET A 129 -7.59 -2.38 -5.78
N ALA A 130 -8.47 -1.39 -5.68
CA ALA A 130 -9.22 -1.12 -4.47
C ALA A 130 -10.69 -0.90 -4.76
N ASN A 131 -11.53 -1.21 -3.78
CA ASN A 131 -12.96 -0.93 -3.83
C ASN A 131 -13.27 0.24 -2.88
N GLY A 132 -14.27 1.04 -3.20
CA GLY A 132 -14.76 2.10 -2.32
C GLY A 132 -15.85 2.93 -2.99
N ARG A 133 -16.53 3.77 -2.21
CA ARG A 133 -17.55 4.71 -2.71
C ARG A 133 -17.44 6.05 -1.96
N PRO A 134 -17.07 7.15 -2.61
CA PRO A 134 -16.70 7.26 -4.03
C PRO A 134 -15.48 6.39 -4.40
N GLU A 135 -15.31 6.17 -5.70
CA GLU A 135 -14.23 5.35 -6.25
C GLU A 135 -12.89 5.82 -5.69
N PRO A 136 -12.07 4.94 -5.09
CA PRO A 136 -10.79 5.33 -4.51
C PRO A 136 -9.80 5.76 -5.58
N VAL A 137 -9.03 6.80 -5.28
CA VAL A 137 -7.83 7.15 -6.05
C VAL A 137 -6.68 6.26 -5.57
N ILE A 138 -6.02 5.60 -6.52
CA ILE A 138 -4.83 4.80 -6.27
C ILE A 138 -3.59 5.66 -6.52
N THR A 139 -2.65 5.64 -5.58
CA THR A 139 -1.32 6.21 -5.77
C THR A 139 -0.23 5.24 -5.35
N TRP A 140 0.86 5.26 -6.10
CA TRP A 140 2.06 4.48 -5.78
C TRP A 140 3.15 5.33 -5.17
N ARG A 141 4.01 4.71 -4.37
CA ARG A 141 5.19 5.36 -3.79
C ARG A 141 6.33 4.36 -3.65
N HIS A 142 7.50 4.71 -4.18
CA HIS A 142 8.71 3.92 -3.92
C HIS A 142 9.33 4.35 -2.59
N LEU A 143 9.48 3.41 -1.66
CA LEU A 143 9.99 3.65 -0.32
C LEU A 143 11.52 3.56 -0.30
N THR A 144 12.18 4.50 -0.95
CA THR A 144 13.64 4.70 -0.85
C THR A 144 13.99 5.95 -0.04
N PRO A 145 15.18 6.01 0.59
CA PRO A 145 15.65 7.19 1.33
C PRO A 145 15.69 8.48 0.50
N THR A 146 15.82 8.34 -0.83
CA THR A 146 15.87 9.45 -1.79
C THR A 146 14.49 10.01 -2.14
N GLY A 147 13.40 9.39 -1.68
CA GLY A 147 12.04 9.95 -1.77
C GLY A 147 11.54 10.24 -3.18
N ARG A 148 12.01 9.52 -4.22
CA ARG A 148 11.41 9.66 -5.56
C ARG A 148 9.99 9.10 -5.52
N GLU A 149 9.03 10.01 -5.42
CA GLU A 149 7.63 9.75 -5.65
C GLU A 149 7.46 9.35 -7.12
N PHE A 150 7.05 8.10 -7.36
CA PHE A 150 6.46 7.73 -8.63
C PHE A 150 5.00 8.11 -8.56
N GLU A 151 4.62 9.21 -9.21
CA GLU A 151 3.20 9.51 -9.43
C GLU A 151 2.69 8.59 -10.55
N GLY A 152 2.34 7.35 -10.16
CA GLY A 152 1.39 6.56 -10.92
C GLY A 152 0.00 6.82 -10.36
N GLU A 153 -0.87 7.50 -11.12
CA GLU A 153 -2.27 7.80 -10.76
C GLU A 153 -3.23 6.70 -11.21
N GLU A 154 -2.78 5.44 -11.25
CA GLU A 154 -3.55 4.34 -11.82
C GLU A 154 -3.34 3.03 -11.04
N GLU A 155 -4.23 2.07 -11.30
CA GLU A 155 -4.15 0.71 -10.74
C GLU A 155 -2.84 -0.02 -11.12
N TYR A 156 -2.15 0.44 -12.17
CA TYR A 156 -0.95 -0.16 -12.72
C TYR A 156 0.25 0.78 -12.59
N LEU A 157 1.35 0.28 -12.04
CA LEU A 157 2.64 0.95 -12.07
C LEU A 157 3.58 0.19 -13.02
N GLU A 158 3.87 0.79 -14.16
CA GLU A 158 4.81 0.26 -15.14
C GLU A 158 6.20 0.86 -14.93
N ILE A 159 7.20 -0.02 -14.81
CA ILE A 159 8.61 0.32 -14.66
C ILE A 159 9.35 -0.34 -15.80
N LEU A 160 9.80 0.47 -16.77
CA LEU A 160 10.56 -0.01 -17.92
C LEU A 160 12.05 0.02 -17.61
N GLY A 161 12.77 -1.05 -17.95
CA GLY A 161 14.22 -1.11 -17.78
C GLY A 161 14.68 -0.88 -16.34
N ILE A 162 14.13 -1.64 -15.37
CA ILE A 162 14.34 -1.38 -13.94
C ILE A 162 15.83 -1.39 -13.56
N THR A 163 16.28 -0.40 -12.78
CA THR A 163 17.65 -0.30 -12.28
C THR A 163 17.79 -0.83 -10.85
N ARG A 164 19.01 -1.16 -10.41
CA ARG A 164 19.26 -1.61 -9.03
C ARG A 164 18.87 -0.60 -7.95
N GLU A 165 18.89 0.70 -8.25
CA GLU A 165 18.45 1.78 -7.34
C GLU A 165 16.93 1.80 -7.15
N GLN A 166 16.18 1.19 -8.07
CA GLN A 166 14.73 1.04 -8.00
C GLN A 166 14.32 -0.22 -7.22
N SER A 167 15.27 -1.08 -6.82
CA SER A 167 14.99 -2.17 -5.89
C SER A 167 14.46 -1.62 -4.55
N GLY A 168 13.49 -2.29 -3.95
CA GLY A 168 12.94 -1.86 -2.66
C GLY A 168 11.46 -2.15 -2.49
N LYS A 169 10.85 -1.48 -1.51
CA LYS A 169 9.41 -1.58 -1.26
C LYS A 169 8.66 -0.52 -2.05
N TYR A 170 7.59 -0.94 -2.70
CA TYR A 170 6.62 -0.08 -3.35
C TYR A 170 5.33 -0.11 -2.54
N GLU A 171 4.79 1.05 -2.25
CA GLU A 171 3.58 1.23 -1.47
C GLU A 171 2.45 1.66 -2.39
N CYS A 172 1.36 0.91 -2.40
CA CYS A 172 0.09 1.33 -2.98
C CYS A 172 -0.78 1.93 -1.87
N LYS A 173 -1.36 3.09 -2.15
CA LYS A 173 -2.30 3.79 -1.29
C LYS A 173 -3.62 3.97 -2.05
N ALA A 174 -4.71 3.48 -1.46
CA ALA A 174 -6.07 3.70 -1.95
C ALA A 174 -6.80 4.70 -1.04
N ALA A 175 -7.21 5.85 -1.59
CA ALA A 175 -7.79 6.94 -0.82
C ALA A 175 -9.14 7.41 -1.40
N ASN A 176 -10.10 7.63 -0.52
CA ASN A 176 -11.28 8.44 -0.79
C ASN A 176 -11.59 9.32 0.43
N GLU A 177 -12.58 10.22 0.32
CA GLU A 177 -12.95 11.16 1.39
C GLU A 177 -13.61 10.54 2.64
N VAL A 178 -13.87 9.22 2.63
CA VAL A 178 -14.71 8.56 3.66
C VAL A 178 -13.92 8.21 4.92
N SER A 179 -12.66 7.85 4.78
CA SER A 179 -11.79 7.48 5.90
C SER A 179 -10.31 7.71 5.59
N SER A 180 -9.43 7.33 6.52
CA SER A 180 -8.02 7.15 6.19
C SER A 180 -7.86 6.20 5.00
N ALA A 181 -6.84 6.45 4.18
CA ALA A 181 -6.49 5.59 3.07
C ALA A 181 -6.11 4.18 3.54
N ASP A 182 -6.40 3.17 2.73
CA ASP A 182 -5.86 1.82 2.90
C ASP A 182 -4.51 1.74 2.17
N VAL A 183 -3.53 1.08 2.79
CA VAL A 183 -2.14 1.09 2.34
C VAL A 183 -1.58 -0.32 2.38
N ARG A 184 -0.96 -0.74 1.29
CA ARG A 184 -0.24 -2.02 1.20
C ARG A 184 1.09 -1.85 0.49
N GLN A 185 2.01 -2.77 0.76
CA GLN A 185 3.37 -2.74 0.21
C GLN A 185 3.69 -4.04 -0.49
N VAL A 186 4.49 -3.94 -1.55
CA VAL A 186 5.08 -5.04 -2.31
C VAL A 186 6.58 -4.81 -2.45
N LYS A 187 7.39 -5.86 -2.34
CA LYS A 187 8.85 -5.77 -2.51
C LYS A 187 9.23 -6.16 -3.93
N VAL A 188 9.98 -5.28 -4.59
CA VAL A 188 10.67 -5.57 -5.84
C VAL A 188 12.15 -5.76 -5.52
N THR A 189 12.69 -6.93 -5.87
CA THR A 189 14.12 -7.24 -5.74
C THR A 189 14.74 -7.27 -7.13
N VAL A 190 15.73 -6.42 -7.37
CA VAL A 190 16.47 -6.37 -8.64
C VAL A 190 17.78 -7.14 -8.48
N ASN A 191 17.96 -8.19 -9.26
CA ASN A 191 19.21 -8.94 -9.35
C ASN A 191 20.15 -8.27 -10.36
N TYR A 192 21.44 -8.19 -10.01
CA TYR A 192 22.48 -7.62 -10.85
C TYR A 192 23.83 -8.31 -10.60
N PRO A 193 24.72 -8.37 -11.62
CA PRO A 193 26.03 -8.99 -11.49
C PRO A 193 26.94 -8.20 -10.55
N PRO A 194 27.99 -8.83 -9.98
CA PRO A 194 28.85 -8.18 -9.01
C PRO A 194 29.65 -7.03 -9.63
N THR A 195 29.81 -5.95 -8.87
CA THR A 195 30.68 -4.81 -9.21
C THR A 195 31.58 -4.52 -8.01
N ILE A 196 32.90 -4.46 -8.20
CA ILE A 196 33.83 -4.09 -7.11
C ILE A 196 33.57 -2.64 -6.73
N THR A 197 33.23 -2.41 -5.46
CA THR A 197 32.96 -1.07 -4.91
C THR A 197 34.17 -0.52 -4.17
N GLU A 198 34.97 -1.38 -3.54
CA GLU A 198 36.22 -0.99 -2.88
C GLU A 198 37.25 -2.11 -2.99
N SER A 199 38.53 -1.74 -3.15
CA SER A 199 39.67 -2.65 -3.07
C SER A 199 40.83 -1.95 -2.38
N LYS A 200 41.38 -2.55 -1.32
CA LYS A 200 42.41 -1.94 -0.47
C LYS A 200 43.67 -2.79 -0.41
N SER A 201 44.70 -2.30 -1.09
CA SER A 201 46.10 -2.75 -0.96
C SER A 201 46.67 -2.39 0.41
N ASN A 202 47.79 -3.01 0.81
CA ASN A 202 48.37 -2.79 2.13
C ASN A 202 49.91 -2.76 2.08
N GLU A 203 50.49 -1.77 2.78
CA GLU A 203 51.92 -1.68 3.02
C GLU A 203 52.26 -2.48 4.28
N ALA A 204 53.00 -3.57 4.12
CA ALA A 204 53.20 -4.59 5.13
C ALA A 204 54.66 -4.64 5.59
N THR A 205 54.88 -4.52 6.90
CA THR A 205 56.18 -4.76 7.50
C THR A 205 56.39 -6.25 7.74
N THR A 206 57.57 -6.78 7.38
CA THR A 206 57.97 -8.15 7.71
C THR A 206 57.83 -8.42 9.21
N GLY A 207 57.41 -9.62 9.57
CA GLY A 207 57.17 -9.98 10.98
C GLY A 207 55.81 -9.51 11.53
N ARG A 208 55.07 -8.66 10.80
CA ARG A 208 53.78 -8.12 11.26
C ARG A 208 52.60 -8.70 10.48
N LYS A 209 51.40 -8.49 11.02
CA LYS A 209 50.13 -8.82 10.39
C LYS A 209 49.76 -7.76 9.35
N ALA A 210 49.31 -8.19 8.18
CA ALA A 210 48.76 -7.33 7.14
C ALA A 210 47.48 -7.92 6.53
N SER A 211 46.66 -7.07 5.90
CA SER A 211 45.41 -7.53 5.29
C SER A 211 45.03 -6.73 4.05
N LEU A 212 44.65 -7.45 3.00
CA LEU A 212 44.01 -6.93 1.80
C LEU A 212 42.49 -7.05 1.96
N LYS A 213 41.75 -6.08 1.43
CA LYS A 213 40.28 -6.07 1.49
C LYS A 213 39.67 -5.81 0.12
N CYS A 214 38.54 -6.45 -0.15
CA CYS A 214 37.80 -6.32 -1.38
C CYS A 214 36.31 -6.32 -1.06
N GLU A 215 35.57 -5.38 -1.64
CA GLU A 215 34.13 -5.21 -1.47
C GLU A 215 33.45 -5.20 -2.83
N ALA A 216 32.31 -5.87 -2.93
CA ALA A 216 31.53 -5.96 -4.15
C ALA A 216 30.03 -5.85 -3.85
N SER A 217 29.35 -5.07 -4.66
CA SER A 217 27.89 -4.97 -4.65
C SER A 217 27.31 -5.93 -5.67
N ALA A 218 26.43 -6.83 -5.23
CA ALA A 218 25.70 -7.76 -6.10
C ALA A 218 24.39 -8.21 -5.44
N VAL A 219 23.39 -8.56 -6.26
CA VAL A 219 22.20 -9.30 -5.80
C VAL A 219 21.92 -10.43 -6.80
N PRO A 220 21.87 -11.70 -6.36
CA PRO A 220 22.21 -12.21 -5.02
C PRO A 220 23.64 -11.86 -4.59
N ALA A 221 23.90 -11.94 -3.28
CA ALA A 221 25.21 -11.63 -2.70
C ALA A 221 26.32 -12.43 -3.40
N PRO A 222 27.50 -11.82 -3.64
CA PRO A 222 28.56 -12.48 -4.38
C PRO A 222 29.37 -13.43 -3.48
N ASP A 223 29.79 -14.54 -4.06
CA ASP A 223 30.84 -15.38 -3.51
C ASP A 223 32.21 -14.77 -3.86
N PHE A 224 33.17 -14.88 -2.94
CA PHE A 224 34.52 -14.35 -3.11
C PHE A 224 35.57 -15.44 -3.16
N GLU A 225 36.52 -15.26 -4.07
CA GLU A 225 37.74 -16.05 -4.18
C GLU A 225 38.97 -15.16 -4.25
N TRP A 226 40.10 -15.67 -3.80
CA TRP A 226 41.38 -14.97 -3.87
C TRP A 226 42.35 -15.78 -4.71
N TYR A 227 43.16 -15.08 -5.50
CA TYR A 227 44.17 -15.64 -6.38
C TYR A 227 45.50 -14.92 -6.17
N ARG A 228 46.57 -15.64 -6.41
CA ARG A 228 47.93 -15.11 -6.53
C ARG A 228 48.57 -15.78 -7.73
N ASP A 229 49.10 -14.99 -8.65
CA ASP A 229 49.73 -15.48 -9.89
C ASP A 229 48.84 -16.54 -10.61
N ASP A 230 47.56 -16.20 -10.81
CA ASP A 230 46.51 -17.04 -11.40
C ASP A 230 46.19 -18.36 -10.66
N THR A 231 46.77 -18.57 -9.48
CA THR A 231 46.51 -19.74 -8.63
C THR A 231 45.58 -19.37 -7.49
N ARG A 232 44.48 -20.10 -7.35
CA ARG A 232 43.52 -19.92 -6.26
C ARG A 232 44.17 -20.20 -4.91
N ILE A 233 44.07 -19.26 -3.98
CA ILE A 233 44.59 -19.39 -2.61
C ILE A 233 43.45 -19.66 -1.61
N ASN A 234 43.78 -20.43 -0.57
CA ASN A 234 42.86 -20.82 0.50
C ASN A 234 43.41 -20.37 1.86
N SER A 235 42.58 -20.42 2.91
CA SER A 235 43.02 -20.22 4.30
C SER A 235 43.97 -21.33 4.76
N ALA A 236 45.26 -21.19 4.44
CA ALA A 236 46.32 -22.13 4.77
C ALA A 236 47.69 -21.42 4.82
N ASN A 237 48.71 -22.07 5.41
CA ASN A 237 50.10 -21.60 5.41
C ASN A 237 50.30 -20.15 5.89
N GLY A 238 49.56 -19.72 6.93
CA GLY A 238 49.66 -18.36 7.49
C GLY A 238 48.73 -17.32 6.84
N LEU A 239 47.98 -17.72 5.79
CA LEU A 239 46.90 -16.96 5.18
C LEU A 239 45.55 -17.27 5.83
N GLU A 240 44.75 -16.24 6.06
CA GLU A 240 43.39 -16.33 6.57
C GLU A 240 42.45 -15.50 5.68
N ILE A 241 41.52 -16.16 5.00
CA ILE A 241 40.46 -15.53 4.20
C ILE A 241 39.18 -15.49 5.03
N LYS A 242 38.56 -14.32 5.10
CA LYS A 242 37.23 -14.11 5.70
C LYS A 242 36.33 -13.38 4.72
N SER A 243 35.18 -13.98 4.43
CA SER A 243 34.16 -13.41 3.55
C SER A 243 32.84 -13.24 4.29
N THR A 244 32.14 -12.14 4.00
CA THR A 244 30.79 -11.80 4.46
C THR A 244 29.93 -11.43 3.24
N GLU A 245 28.65 -11.11 3.44
CA GLU A 245 27.79 -10.60 2.36
C GLU A 245 28.37 -9.29 1.79
N GLY A 246 29.03 -9.37 0.64
CA GLY A 246 29.58 -8.22 -0.10
C GLY A 246 31.02 -7.80 0.24
N GLN A 247 31.71 -8.47 1.16
CA GLN A 247 33.12 -8.16 1.47
C GLN A 247 33.94 -9.44 1.65
N SER A 248 35.20 -9.40 1.24
CA SER A 248 36.21 -10.40 1.59
C SER A 248 37.53 -9.75 2.00
N SER A 249 38.22 -10.39 2.92
CA SER A 249 39.55 -9.98 3.36
C SER A 249 40.51 -11.16 3.37
N LEU A 250 41.70 -10.94 2.84
CA LEU A 250 42.84 -11.83 2.96
C LEU A 250 43.79 -11.27 4.01
N THR A 251 44.14 -12.07 5.00
CA THR A 251 44.99 -11.69 6.11
C THR A 251 46.24 -12.56 6.14
N VAL A 252 47.41 -11.93 6.23
CA VAL A 252 48.68 -12.59 6.48
C VAL A 252 49.07 -12.33 7.92
N THR A 253 49.21 -13.37 8.74
CA THR A 253 49.45 -13.20 10.19
C THR A 253 50.90 -12.82 10.51
N ASN A 254 51.86 -13.35 9.76
CA ASN A 254 53.28 -13.04 9.88
C ASN A 254 53.87 -12.87 8.47
N VAL A 255 54.01 -11.63 8.02
CA VAL A 255 54.46 -11.29 6.67
C VAL A 255 55.93 -11.65 6.48
N THR A 256 56.23 -12.29 5.36
CA THR A 256 57.59 -12.60 4.86
C THR A 256 57.74 -12.02 3.45
N GLU A 257 58.97 -11.97 2.93
CA GLU A 257 59.22 -11.47 1.58
C GLU A 257 58.46 -12.25 0.49
N GLU A 258 58.23 -13.54 0.73
CA GLU A 258 57.42 -14.38 -0.16
C GLU A 258 55.96 -13.97 -0.22
N HIS A 259 55.43 -13.19 0.73
CA HIS A 259 54.03 -12.75 0.71
C HIS A 259 53.81 -11.49 -0.12
N TYR A 260 54.86 -10.73 -0.43
CA TYR A 260 54.73 -9.54 -1.26
C TYR A 260 54.35 -9.90 -2.69
N GLY A 261 53.62 -8.99 -3.34
CA GLY A 261 53.22 -9.12 -4.73
C GLY A 261 51.73 -8.85 -4.97
N ASN A 262 51.29 -9.28 -6.15
CA ASN A 262 49.93 -9.05 -6.63
C ASN A 262 48.98 -10.15 -6.17
N TYR A 263 47.82 -9.74 -5.73
CA TYR A 263 46.70 -10.60 -5.38
C TYR A 263 45.48 -10.17 -6.18
N THR A 264 44.65 -11.11 -6.57
CA THR A 264 43.39 -10.83 -7.27
C THR A 264 42.23 -11.31 -6.40
N CYS A 265 41.32 -10.41 -6.04
CA CYS A 265 40.02 -10.82 -5.51
C CYS A 265 39.04 -10.99 -6.67
N VAL A 266 38.27 -12.07 -6.65
CA VAL A 266 37.23 -12.38 -7.63
C VAL A 266 35.90 -12.44 -6.89
N ALA A 267 34.90 -11.70 -7.36
CA ALA A 267 33.53 -11.72 -6.85
C ALA A 267 32.59 -12.25 -7.93
N ALA A 268 31.75 -13.22 -7.59
CA ALA A 268 30.88 -13.93 -8.53
C ALA A 268 29.47 -14.14 -7.98
N ASN A 269 28.45 -14.01 -8.82
CA ASN A 269 27.12 -14.55 -8.55
C ASN A 269 26.58 -15.25 -9.81
N ASN A 270 25.32 -15.69 -9.78
CA ASN A 270 24.69 -16.38 -10.91
C ASN A 270 24.48 -15.51 -12.17
N LEU A 271 24.78 -14.20 -12.11
CA LEU A 271 24.64 -13.27 -13.23
C LEU A 271 25.98 -12.81 -13.82
N GLY A 272 27.10 -13.01 -13.13
CA GLY A 272 28.40 -12.59 -13.64
C GLY A 272 29.54 -12.68 -12.64
N VAL A 273 30.71 -12.25 -13.11
CA VAL A 273 31.97 -12.27 -12.38
C VAL A 273 32.68 -10.94 -12.59
N THR A 274 33.30 -10.43 -11.54
CA THR A 274 34.21 -9.28 -11.58
C THR A 274 35.44 -9.57 -10.73
N ASN A 275 36.53 -8.82 -10.92
CA ASN A 275 37.72 -8.93 -10.10
C ASN A 275 38.40 -7.58 -9.89
N ALA A 276 39.30 -7.51 -8.91
CA ALA A 276 40.23 -6.40 -8.72
C ALA A 276 41.61 -6.92 -8.31
N SER A 277 42.65 -6.22 -8.77
CA SER A 277 44.04 -6.48 -8.40
C SER A 277 44.46 -5.60 -7.23
N LEU A 278 45.09 -6.21 -6.24
CA LEU A 278 45.59 -5.60 -5.02
C LEU A 278 47.07 -5.95 -4.85
N VAL A 279 47.79 -5.11 -4.12
CA VAL A 279 49.21 -5.31 -3.89
C VAL A 279 49.48 -5.37 -2.39
N LEU A 280 50.27 -6.36 -1.98
CA LEU A 280 50.94 -6.37 -0.69
C LEU A 280 52.40 -5.97 -0.93
N PHE A 281 52.83 -4.83 -0.41
CA PHE A 281 54.18 -4.28 -0.64
C PHE A 281 54.81 -3.75 0.64
#